data_AF-A0A134ACT4-F1
#
_entry.id   AF-A0A134ACT4-F1
#
_cell.length_a   1.000
_cell.length_b   1.000
_cell.length_c   1.000
_cell.angle_alpha   90.00
_cell.angle_beta   90.00
_cell.angle_gamma   90.00
#
_symmetry.space_group_name_H-M   'P 1'
#
loop_
_entity.id
_entity.type
_entity.pdbx_description
1 polymer ?
#
loop_
_entity_poly.entity_id
_entity_poly.type
_entity_poly.pdbx_seq_one_letter_code
_entity_poly.pdbx_strand_id
1 'polypeptide(L)'
;MNIYLKENIKRLMLFLILTLALVCKTKPEDKYFWYTPHEVISNVDKLQPGDILILSKKPTLRSMWGHAAVLNEHKKIIEFPTYSAGYSESPIYAWENIDRKIAIFRLKGIDDKFKSALFKEIDETVTKPYGLTFTKDFDKRLYCSQFVYLVFKKAGKRVGRKVDLDSNGGGWVMPFDIMDSPLLENISIYTQ
;
A
#
# COMPACT_ATOMS: atom_id res chain seq x y z
N MET A 1 -35.99 -26.27 17.77
CA MET A 1 -34.79 -25.42 17.89
C MET A 1 -34.98 -24.50 19.10
N ASN A 2 -34.15 -24.67 20.13
CA ASN A 2 -34.36 -24.15 21.49
C ASN A 2 -34.36 -22.60 21.51
N ILE A 3 -35.37 -21.97 22.12
CA ILE A 3 -35.60 -20.51 22.12
C ILE A 3 -34.37 -19.77 22.68
N TYR A 4 -33.72 -20.36 23.69
CA TYR A 4 -32.47 -19.87 24.29
C TYR A 4 -31.28 -19.81 23.32
N LEU A 5 -31.18 -20.76 22.38
CA LEU A 5 -30.08 -20.77 21.40
C LEU A 5 -30.24 -19.61 20.40
N LYS A 6 -31.48 -19.28 20.03
CA LYS A 6 -31.80 -18.20 19.09
C LYS A 6 -31.53 -16.80 19.68
N GLU A 7 -31.77 -16.61 20.97
CA GLU A 7 -31.44 -15.35 21.66
C GLU A 7 -29.93 -15.15 21.82
N ASN A 8 -29.19 -16.20 22.17
CA ASN A 8 -27.73 -16.12 22.32
C ASN A 8 -27.04 -15.85 20.97
N ILE A 9 -27.52 -16.43 19.87
CA ILE A 9 -27.03 -16.12 18.51
C ILE A 9 -27.30 -14.66 18.15
N LYS A 10 -28.49 -14.11 18.46
CA LYS A 10 -28.79 -12.69 18.22
C LYS A 10 -27.88 -11.77 19.02
N ARG A 11 -27.62 -12.08 20.30
CA ARG A 11 -26.69 -11.30 21.14
C ARG A 11 -25.26 -11.36 20.61
N LEU A 12 -24.81 -12.54 20.15
CA LEU A 12 -23.50 -12.71 19.53
C LEU A 12 -23.37 -11.92 18.22
N MET A 13 -24.39 -11.97 17.37
CA MET A 13 -24.42 -11.18 16.13
C MET A 13 -24.44 -9.68 16.43
N LEU A 14 -25.21 -9.23 17.42
CA LEU A 14 -25.26 -7.83 17.83
C LEU A 14 -23.91 -7.37 18.39
N PHE A 15 -23.25 -8.21 19.19
CA PHE A 15 -21.91 -7.95 19.70
C PHE A 15 -20.89 -7.87 18.56
N LEU A 16 -20.95 -8.77 17.59
CA LEU A 16 -20.09 -8.74 16.39
C LEU A 16 -20.33 -7.47 15.55
N ILE A 17 -21.58 -7.06 15.39
CA ILE A 17 -21.94 -5.81 14.69
C ILE A 17 -21.43 -4.59 15.46
N LEU A 18 -21.57 -4.57 16.79
CA LEU A 18 -21.06 -3.48 17.63
C LEU A 18 -19.53 -3.41 17.62
N THR A 19 -18.83 -4.54 17.67
CA THR A 19 -17.36 -4.56 17.60
C THR A 19 -16.89 -4.14 16.21
N LEU A 20 -17.54 -4.57 15.12
CA LEU A 20 -17.26 -4.06 13.77
C LEU A 20 -17.53 -2.55 13.67
N ALA A 21 -18.61 -2.05 14.27
CA ALA A 21 -18.95 -0.62 14.26
C ALA A 21 -17.98 0.24 15.08
N LEU A 22 -17.41 -0.30 16.16
CA LEU A 22 -16.39 0.37 16.99
C LEU A 22 -15.04 0.49 16.27
N VAL A 23 -14.71 -0.45 15.38
CA VAL A 23 -13.49 -0.40 14.54
C VAL A 23 -13.59 0.66 13.42
N CYS A 24 -14.77 1.20 13.14
CA CYS A 24 -15.00 2.19 12.07
C CYS A 24 -14.70 3.66 12.43
N LYS A 25 -14.14 3.98 13.62
CA LYS A 25 -14.12 5.38 14.09
C LYS A 25 -12.87 6.21 13.80
N THR A 26 -11.80 5.66 13.27
CA THR A 26 -10.70 6.50 12.76
C THR A 26 -10.79 6.55 11.24
N LYS A 27 -11.20 7.69 10.69
CA LYS A 27 -11.01 7.96 9.26
C LYS A 27 -9.51 8.15 9.06
N PRO A 28 -8.77 7.18 8.49
CA PRO A 28 -7.35 7.37 8.24
C PRO A 28 -7.10 8.50 7.24
N GLU A 29 -8.18 8.91 6.55
CA GLU A 29 -8.29 9.99 5.59
C GLU A 29 -7.86 11.34 6.17
N ASP A 30 -8.15 11.60 7.45
CA ASP A 30 -7.87 12.89 8.08
C ASP A 30 -6.42 13.00 8.59
N LYS A 31 -5.68 11.88 8.67
CA LYS A 31 -4.29 11.82 9.15
C LYS A 31 -3.27 12.19 8.07
N TYR A 32 -3.62 11.98 6.81
CA TYR A 32 -2.69 12.07 5.68
C TYR A 32 -3.20 13.04 4.61
N PHE A 33 -2.29 13.58 3.83
CA PHE A 33 -2.62 14.31 2.62
C PHE A 33 -3.08 13.35 1.53
N TRP A 34 -4.25 13.66 0.97
CA TRP A 34 -4.88 12.91 -0.11
C TRP A 34 -5.16 13.84 -1.29
N TYR A 35 -4.83 13.35 -2.48
CA TYR A 35 -4.93 14.11 -3.72
C TYR A 35 -5.76 13.35 -4.75
N THR A 36 -6.39 14.07 -5.66
CA THR A 36 -6.90 13.51 -6.91
C THR A 36 -5.75 13.07 -7.81
N PRO A 37 -5.99 12.15 -8.75
CA PRO A 37 -5.00 11.81 -9.78
C PRO A 37 -4.52 13.04 -10.56
N HIS A 38 -5.42 13.95 -10.93
CA HIS A 38 -5.06 15.16 -11.65
C HIS A 38 -4.09 16.06 -10.86
N GLU A 39 -4.31 16.24 -9.56
CA GLU A 39 -3.39 17.00 -8.70
C GLU A 39 -2.00 16.36 -8.64
N VAL A 40 -1.91 15.03 -8.51
CA VAL A 40 -0.62 14.31 -8.50
C VAL A 40 0.08 14.42 -9.86
N ILE A 41 -0.65 14.21 -10.96
CA ILE A 41 -0.10 14.30 -12.32
C ILE A 41 0.41 15.73 -12.60
N SER A 42 -0.36 16.75 -12.21
CA SER A 42 0.01 18.16 -12.42
C SER A 42 1.22 18.59 -11.59
N ASN A 43 1.53 17.89 -10.49
CA ASN A 43 2.66 18.17 -9.60
C ASN A 43 3.73 17.06 -9.66
N VAL A 44 3.83 16.35 -10.80
CA VAL A 44 4.74 15.21 -10.97
C VAL A 44 6.20 15.56 -10.72
N ASP A 45 6.59 16.82 -10.91
CA ASP A 45 7.90 17.39 -10.59
C ASP A 45 8.30 17.23 -9.12
N LYS A 46 7.33 17.25 -8.20
CA LYS A 46 7.54 17.11 -6.75
C LYS A 46 7.73 15.67 -6.28
N LEU A 47 7.37 14.71 -7.13
CA LEU A 47 7.54 13.28 -6.85
C LEU A 47 8.97 12.82 -7.20
N GLN A 48 9.47 11.91 -6.38
CA GLN A 48 10.82 11.36 -6.48
C GLN A 48 10.77 9.85 -6.78
N PRO A 49 11.80 9.31 -7.46
CA PRO A 49 11.98 7.87 -7.60
C PRO A 49 12.02 7.19 -6.22
N GLY A 50 11.25 6.11 -6.08
CA GLY A 50 11.06 5.41 -4.82
C GLY A 50 9.92 5.94 -3.95
N ASP A 51 9.21 7.00 -4.36
CA ASP A 51 7.97 7.39 -3.67
C ASP A 51 6.93 6.27 -3.78
N ILE A 52 6.28 5.97 -2.65
CA ILE A 52 5.21 4.99 -2.52
C ILE A 52 3.89 5.73 -2.75
N LEU A 53 3.08 5.23 -3.67
CA LEU A 53 1.74 5.73 -3.93
C LEU A 53 0.71 4.78 -3.33
N ILE A 54 -0.21 5.31 -2.53
CA ILE A 54 -1.31 4.55 -1.94
C ILE A 54 -2.64 5.07 -2.44
N LEU A 55 -3.47 4.20 -3.02
CA LEU A 55 -4.84 4.53 -3.39
C LEU A 55 -5.81 4.33 -2.22
N SER A 56 -6.75 5.27 -2.03
CA SER A 56 -7.74 5.25 -0.96
C SER A 56 -8.68 4.04 -1.04
N LYS A 57 -9.24 3.61 0.09
CA LYS A 57 -10.22 2.51 0.12
C LYS A 57 -11.50 2.92 -0.61
N LYS A 58 -12.18 1.97 -1.25
CA LYS A 58 -13.52 2.15 -1.84
C LYS A 58 -14.40 0.95 -1.45
N PRO A 59 -15.71 1.10 -1.22
CA PRO A 59 -16.59 0.00 -0.82
C PRO A 59 -16.91 -0.98 -1.97
N THR A 60 -15.87 -1.51 -2.61
CA THR A 60 -15.94 -2.56 -3.63
C THR A 60 -14.97 -3.67 -3.23
N LEU A 61 -15.28 -4.93 -3.58
CA LEU A 61 -14.49 -6.10 -3.16
C LEU A 61 -13.00 -5.99 -3.52
N ARG A 62 -12.69 -5.36 -4.66
CA ARG A 62 -11.31 -5.22 -5.16
C ARG A 62 -10.56 -4.01 -4.58
N SER A 63 -11.26 -3.01 -4.05
CA SER A 63 -10.66 -1.74 -3.63
C SER A 63 -10.87 -1.40 -2.15
N MET A 64 -11.53 -2.28 -1.39
CA MET A 64 -11.83 -2.08 0.04
C MET A 64 -10.58 -2.00 0.93
N TRP A 65 -9.42 -2.49 0.44
CA TRP A 65 -8.17 -2.53 1.21
C TRP A 65 -7.18 -1.42 0.84
N GLY A 66 -7.48 -0.60 -0.18
CA GLY A 66 -6.49 0.31 -0.74
C GLY A 66 -5.76 -0.30 -1.94
N HIS A 67 -4.65 0.28 -2.35
CA HIS A 67 -3.71 -0.29 -3.32
C HIS A 67 -2.36 0.39 -3.14
N ALA A 68 -1.26 -0.29 -3.41
CA ALA A 68 0.08 0.24 -3.23
C ALA A 68 0.93 0.08 -4.49
N ALA A 69 1.70 1.12 -4.81
CA ALA A 69 2.63 1.15 -5.93
C ALA A 69 3.90 1.93 -5.55
N VAL A 70 4.94 1.82 -6.37
CA VAL A 70 6.20 2.57 -6.22
C VAL A 70 6.52 3.29 -7.52
N LEU A 71 7.05 4.51 -7.44
CA LEU A 71 7.54 5.23 -8.61
C LEU A 71 8.96 4.83 -9.00
N ASN A 72 9.19 4.61 -10.29
CA ASN A 72 10.53 4.38 -10.83
C ASN A 72 11.28 5.68 -11.15
N GLU A 73 12.51 5.53 -11.64
CA GLU A 73 13.38 6.64 -12.04
C GLU A 73 12.75 7.54 -13.13
N HIS A 74 11.85 6.98 -13.93
CA HIS A 74 11.10 7.69 -14.98
C HIS A 74 9.70 8.15 -14.53
N LYS A 75 9.42 8.12 -13.21
CA LYS A 75 8.11 8.48 -12.62
C LYS A 75 6.95 7.64 -13.15
N LYS A 76 7.23 6.41 -13.60
CA LYS A 76 6.21 5.42 -13.90
C LYS A 76 5.83 4.68 -12.63
N ILE A 77 4.56 4.30 -12.57
CA ILE A 77 3.94 3.52 -11.51
C ILE A 77 4.31 2.06 -11.72
N ILE A 78 5.05 1.48 -10.77
CA ILE A 78 5.32 0.04 -10.71
C ILE A 78 4.40 -0.58 -9.67
N GLU A 79 3.68 -1.61 -10.09
CA GLU A 79 2.67 -2.24 -9.25
C GLU A 79 2.36 -3.69 -9.64
N PHE A 80 1.60 -4.34 -8.76
CA PHE A 80 0.96 -5.63 -8.99
C PHE A 80 -0.56 -5.40 -8.92
N PRO A 81 -1.22 -5.02 -10.03
CA PRO A 81 -2.56 -4.44 -9.98
C PRO A 81 -3.66 -5.48 -9.73
N THR A 82 -3.62 -6.66 -10.37
CA THR A 82 -4.70 -7.66 -10.26
C THR A 82 -4.24 -9.08 -10.59
N TYR A 83 -5.06 -10.11 -10.33
CA TYR A 83 -4.74 -11.51 -10.67
C TYR A 83 -4.38 -11.77 -12.15
N SER A 84 -4.95 -11.01 -13.09
CA SER A 84 -4.66 -11.14 -14.52
C SER A 84 -3.41 -10.39 -14.98
N ALA A 85 -2.79 -9.60 -14.09
CA ALA A 85 -1.63 -8.77 -14.39
C ALA A 85 -0.64 -8.83 -13.22
N GLY A 86 0.49 -9.52 -13.44
CA GLY A 86 1.60 -9.58 -12.48
C GLY A 86 2.30 -8.23 -12.33
N TYR A 87 3.62 -8.21 -12.46
CA TYR A 87 4.35 -6.95 -12.56
C TYR A 87 3.77 -6.07 -13.68
N SER A 88 3.52 -4.80 -13.37
CA SER A 88 3.08 -3.79 -14.31
C SER A 88 3.88 -2.52 -14.10
N GLU A 89 4.29 -1.90 -15.20
CA GLU A 89 4.92 -0.59 -15.22
C GLU A 89 4.12 0.30 -16.17
N SER A 90 3.54 1.36 -15.64
CA SER A 90 2.66 2.25 -16.39
C SER A 90 3.01 3.72 -16.16
N PRO A 91 2.83 4.60 -17.13
CA PRO A 91 3.04 6.03 -16.92
C PRO A 91 2.09 6.58 -15.85
N ILE A 92 2.47 7.66 -15.16
CA ILE A 92 1.67 8.22 -14.05
C ILE A 92 0.23 8.60 -14.45
N TYR A 93 0.02 8.98 -15.72
CA TYR A 93 -1.30 9.30 -16.27
C TYR A 93 -2.20 8.06 -16.48
N ALA A 94 -1.68 6.84 -16.33
CA ALA A 94 -2.52 5.63 -16.34
C ALA A 94 -3.57 5.64 -15.21
N TRP A 95 -3.31 6.39 -14.14
CA TRP A 95 -4.25 6.60 -13.04
C TRP A 95 -5.14 7.85 -13.21
N GLU A 96 -5.06 8.62 -14.29
CA GLU A 96 -5.79 9.89 -14.46
C GLU A 96 -7.31 9.75 -14.19
N ASN A 97 -7.92 8.68 -14.69
CA ASN A 97 -9.35 8.43 -14.60
C ASN A 97 -9.75 7.50 -13.46
N ILE A 98 -8.83 7.21 -12.51
CA ILE A 98 -9.17 6.36 -11.38
C ILE A 98 -10.02 7.15 -10.38
N ASP A 99 -11.22 6.63 -10.08
CA ASP A 99 -12.13 7.22 -9.09
C ASP A 99 -11.70 6.87 -7.65
N ARG A 100 -10.50 7.33 -7.27
CA ARG A 100 -9.85 7.14 -5.97
C ARG A 100 -8.91 8.31 -5.66
N LYS A 101 -8.61 8.53 -4.37
CA LYS A 101 -7.58 9.48 -3.95
C LYS A 101 -6.23 8.80 -3.83
N ILE A 102 -5.15 9.56 -3.95
CA ILE A 102 -3.75 9.13 -3.86
C ILE A 102 -3.09 9.82 -2.66
N ALA A 103 -2.46 9.05 -1.80
CA ALA A 103 -1.52 9.54 -0.81
C ALA A 103 -0.10 9.16 -1.23
N ILE A 104 0.86 10.05 -1.00
CA ILE A 104 2.26 9.89 -1.41
C ILE A 104 3.12 9.77 -0.15
N PHE A 105 3.99 8.77 -0.12
CA PHE A 105 4.88 8.51 1.00
C PHE A 105 6.32 8.34 0.52
N ARG A 106 7.27 8.86 1.30
CA ARG A 106 8.70 8.71 1.04
C ARG A 106 9.39 8.06 2.23
N LEU A 107 10.38 7.22 1.98
CA LEU A 107 11.21 6.67 3.04
C LEU A 107 12.14 7.77 3.59
N LYS A 108 12.07 8.02 4.91
CA LYS A 108 12.94 9.01 5.58
C LYS A 108 14.41 8.65 5.38
N GLY A 109 15.24 9.64 5.06
CA GLY A 109 16.68 9.45 4.89
C GLY A 109 17.02 8.44 3.78
N ILE A 110 16.28 8.45 2.68
CA ILE A 110 16.63 7.67 1.48
C ILE A 110 17.84 8.32 0.79
N ASP A 111 18.90 7.55 0.58
CA ASP A 111 20.12 7.96 -0.13
C ASP A 111 20.24 7.24 -1.49
N ASP A 112 21.24 7.60 -2.29
CA ASP A 112 21.46 6.98 -3.60
C ASP A 112 21.77 5.48 -3.49
N LYS A 113 22.49 5.06 -2.44
CA LYS A 113 22.79 3.66 -2.18
C LYS A 113 21.51 2.84 -1.96
N PHE A 114 20.58 3.35 -1.17
CA PHE A 114 19.28 2.72 -0.94
C PHE A 114 18.44 2.73 -2.22
N LYS A 115 18.40 3.84 -2.95
CA LYS A 115 17.68 3.94 -4.24
C LYS A 115 18.15 2.87 -5.24
N SER A 116 19.46 2.72 -5.44
CA SER A 116 20.00 1.69 -6.33
C SER A 116 19.65 0.27 -5.84
N ALA A 117 19.68 0.02 -4.53
CA ALA A 117 19.28 -1.27 -3.97
C ALA A 117 17.76 -1.53 -4.14
N LEU A 118 16.93 -0.50 -4.00
CA LEU A 118 15.48 -0.55 -4.20
C LEU A 118 15.14 -0.93 -5.64
N PHE A 119 15.73 -0.26 -6.63
CA PHE A 119 15.46 -0.57 -8.03
C PHE A 119 15.97 -1.95 -8.44
N LYS A 120 17.11 -2.39 -7.90
CA LYS A 120 17.55 -3.78 -8.07
C LYS A 120 16.53 -4.80 -7.53
N GLU A 121 15.95 -4.55 -6.36
CA GLU A 121 14.93 -5.43 -5.79
C GLU A 121 13.62 -5.41 -6.58
N ILE A 122 13.26 -4.27 -7.15
CA ILE A 122 12.12 -4.14 -8.06
C ILE A 122 12.34 -4.98 -9.33
N ASP A 123 13.52 -4.88 -9.96
CA ASP A 123 13.85 -5.64 -11.17
C ASP A 123 13.76 -7.16 -10.96
N GLU A 124 14.14 -7.64 -9.76
CA GLU A 124 14.01 -9.03 -9.35
C GLU A 124 12.54 -9.50 -9.22
N THR A 125 11.56 -8.61 -9.37
CA THR A 125 10.12 -8.93 -9.32
C THR A 125 9.43 -9.00 -10.68
N VAL A 126 10.07 -8.59 -11.77
CA VAL A 126 9.44 -8.40 -13.09
C VAL A 126 8.73 -9.67 -13.61
N THR A 127 9.28 -10.85 -13.32
CA THR A 127 8.72 -12.14 -13.78
C THR A 127 7.74 -12.76 -12.80
N LYS A 128 7.49 -12.13 -11.64
CA LYS A 128 6.65 -12.72 -10.60
C LYS A 128 5.17 -12.58 -10.98
N PRO A 129 4.37 -13.64 -10.77
CA PRO A 129 2.93 -13.57 -10.96
C PRO A 129 2.25 -12.84 -9.80
N TYR A 130 1.03 -12.37 -10.04
CA TYR A 130 0.17 -11.89 -8.97
C TYR A 130 -0.30 -13.05 -8.08
N GLY A 131 -0.44 -12.80 -6.78
CA GLY A 131 -1.30 -13.64 -5.94
C GLY A 131 -1.34 -13.23 -4.48
N LEU A 132 -2.50 -13.47 -3.86
CA LEU A 132 -2.68 -13.27 -2.43
C LEU A 132 -1.90 -14.33 -1.64
N THR A 133 -1.22 -13.88 -0.59
CA THR A 133 -0.44 -14.73 0.30
C THR A 133 -0.67 -14.27 1.74
N PHE A 134 -0.73 -15.21 2.67
CA PHE A 134 -0.91 -14.94 4.11
C PHE A 134 0.40 -14.98 4.88
N THR A 135 1.52 -15.07 4.16
CA THR A 135 2.87 -15.04 4.71
C THR A 135 3.61 -13.90 4.04
N LYS A 136 3.80 -12.79 4.77
CA LYS A 136 4.37 -11.55 4.21
C LYS A 136 5.74 -11.71 3.57
N ASP A 137 6.55 -12.67 4.01
CA ASP A 137 7.88 -12.96 3.47
C ASP A 137 7.87 -13.95 2.28
N PHE A 138 6.70 -14.42 1.85
CA PHE A 138 6.57 -15.27 0.66
C PHE A 138 6.71 -14.43 -0.61
N ASP A 139 7.66 -14.79 -1.48
CA ASP A 139 8.03 -13.95 -2.62
C ASP A 139 7.93 -14.65 -3.98
N LYS A 140 7.25 -15.80 -4.09
CA LYS A 140 7.03 -16.48 -5.39
C LYS A 140 5.85 -15.91 -6.20
N ARG A 141 4.95 -15.20 -5.54
CA ARG A 141 3.84 -14.44 -6.14
C ARG A 141 3.56 -13.26 -5.22
N LEU A 142 3.15 -12.13 -5.78
CA LEU A 142 3.04 -10.88 -5.03
C LEU A 142 1.67 -10.23 -5.25
N TYR A 143 1.13 -9.63 -4.22
CA TYR A 143 0.08 -8.61 -4.34
C TYR A 143 0.67 -7.23 -4.07
N CYS A 144 -0.07 -6.17 -4.37
CA CYS A 144 0.43 -4.80 -4.43
C CYS A 144 1.24 -4.36 -3.20
N SER A 145 0.69 -4.43 -1.99
CA SER A 145 1.39 -4.00 -0.78
C SER A 145 2.49 -4.96 -0.32
N GLN A 146 2.39 -6.27 -0.60
CA GLN A 146 3.51 -7.19 -0.35
C GLN A 146 4.71 -6.88 -1.23
N PHE A 147 4.46 -6.55 -2.50
CA PHE A 147 5.51 -6.10 -3.41
C PHE A 147 6.26 -4.91 -2.80
N VAL A 148 5.54 -3.83 -2.44
CA VAL A 148 6.14 -2.64 -1.83
C VAL A 148 6.91 -3.00 -0.55
N TYR A 149 6.29 -3.74 0.37
CA TYR A 149 6.93 -4.15 1.61
C TYR A 149 8.23 -4.95 1.37
N LEU A 150 8.21 -5.93 0.47
CA LEU A 150 9.37 -6.80 0.24
C LEU A 150 10.52 -6.08 -0.43
N VAL A 151 10.26 -5.26 -1.46
CA VAL A 151 11.36 -4.55 -2.15
C VAL A 151 12.05 -3.57 -1.22
N PHE A 152 11.31 -2.85 -0.37
CA PHE A 152 11.90 -1.95 0.63
C PHE A 152 12.65 -2.71 1.74
N LYS A 153 12.07 -3.80 2.25
CA LYS A 153 12.71 -4.63 3.29
C LYS A 153 14.02 -5.23 2.79
N LYS A 154 14.02 -5.79 1.58
CA LYS A 154 15.21 -6.41 0.98
C LYS A 154 16.24 -5.36 0.57
N ALA A 155 15.84 -4.21 0.05
CA ALA A 155 16.74 -3.09 -0.25
C ALA A 155 17.46 -2.60 1.01
N GLY A 156 16.72 -2.44 2.12
CA GLY A 156 17.30 -2.15 3.42
C GLY A 156 18.35 -3.18 3.82
N LYS A 157 18.02 -4.47 3.73
CA LYS A 157 18.97 -5.56 4.03
C LYS A 157 20.24 -5.46 3.18
N ARG A 158 20.15 -5.15 1.88
CA ARG A 158 21.32 -5.00 1.00
C ARG A 158 22.26 -3.88 1.43
N VAL A 159 21.72 -2.80 1.97
CA VAL A 159 22.53 -1.64 2.37
C VAL A 159 22.89 -1.61 3.85
N GLY A 160 22.49 -2.63 4.62
CA GLY A 160 22.73 -2.73 6.07
C GLY A 160 21.76 -1.90 6.92
N ARG A 161 20.59 -1.53 6.37
CA ARG A 161 19.56 -0.74 7.05
C ARG A 161 18.34 -1.62 7.36
N LYS A 162 17.86 -1.61 8.61
CA LYS A 162 16.57 -2.24 8.94
C LYS A 162 15.43 -1.38 8.41
N VAL A 163 14.71 -1.87 7.40
CA VAL A 163 13.48 -1.26 6.89
C VAL A 163 12.37 -2.29 7.00
N ASP A 164 11.39 -2.00 7.83
CA ASP A 164 10.18 -2.78 8.00
C ASP A 164 8.99 -1.84 7.91
N LEU A 165 8.28 -1.90 6.78
CA LEU A 165 7.14 -1.03 6.51
C LEU A 165 5.83 -1.58 7.09
N ASP A 166 5.81 -2.80 7.61
CA ASP A 166 4.61 -3.35 8.25
C ASP A 166 4.46 -2.81 9.67
N SER A 167 3.52 -1.90 9.87
CA SER A 167 3.30 -1.23 11.15
C SER A 167 2.58 -2.10 12.19
N ASN A 168 1.86 -3.16 11.77
CA ASN A 168 1.08 -4.01 12.67
C ASN A 168 1.75 -5.36 12.98
N GLY A 169 2.77 -5.74 12.20
CA GLY A 169 3.59 -6.94 12.42
C GLY A 169 2.91 -8.26 12.04
N GLY A 170 1.74 -8.20 11.41
CA GLY A 170 0.92 -9.35 11.03
C GLY A 170 1.51 -10.20 9.91
N GLY A 171 0.80 -11.27 9.55
CA GLY A 171 1.19 -12.16 8.44
C GLY A 171 0.84 -11.61 7.05
N TRP A 172 -0.05 -10.62 6.98
CA TRP A 172 -0.57 -10.02 5.75
C TRP A 172 -0.36 -8.51 5.79
N VAL A 173 0.31 -7.93 4.80
CA VAL A 173 0.67 -6.50 4.79
C VAL A 173 -0.31 -5.74 3.93
N MET A 174 -1.12 -4.87 4.52
CA MET A 174 -2.07 -4.04 3.78
C MET A 174 -1.44 -2.72 3.34
N PRO A 175 -1.99 -2.05 2.30
CA PRO A 175 -1.55 -0.71 1.92
C PRO A 175 -1.58 0.29 3.07
N PHE A 176 -2.57 0.20 3.96
CA PHE A 176 -2.70 1.11 5.10
C PHE A 176 -1.72 0.76 6.24
N ASP A 177 -1.27 -0.49 6.34
CA ASP A 177 -0.21 -0.86 7.29
C ASP A 177 1.11 -0.17 6.90
N ILE A 178 1.39 -0.06 5.60
CA ILE A 178 2.53 0.70 5.07
C ILE A 178 2.40 2.18 5.41
N MET A 179 1.23 2.79 5.19
CA MET A 179 0.99 4.21 5.48
C MET A 179 1.33 4.58 6.93
N ASP A 180 0.99 3.70 7.87
CA ASP A 180 1.21 3.90 9.31
C ASP A 180 2.66 3.63 9.75
N SER A 181 3.56 3.26 8.84
CA SER A 181 4.97 3.05 9.16
C SER A 181 5.65 4.36 9.61
N PRO A 182 6.32 4.39 10.77
CA PRO A 182 7.03 5.59 11.24
C PRO A 182 8.27 5.92 10.40
N LEU A 183 8.71 4.99 9.54
CA LEU A 183 9.82 5.17 8.62
C LEU A 183 9.46 6.06 7.43
N LEU A 184 8.17 6.29 7.19
CA LEU A 184 7.69 7.09 6.08
C LEU A 184 7.36 8.52 6.51
N GLU A 185 7.56 9.44 5.57
CA GLU A 185 7.00 10.78 5.60
C GLU A 185 5.89 10.88 4.55
N ASN A 186 4.78 11.53 4.89
CA ASN A 186 3.69 11.78 3.96
C ASN A 186 3.94 13.11 3.23
N ILE A 187 4.00 13.04 1.90
CA ILE A 187 4.47 14.16 1.08
C ILE A 187 3.34 15.15 0.81
N SER A 188 3.60 16.42 1.14
CA SER A 188 2.79 17.54 0.67
C SER A 188 3.17 17.91 -0.75
N ILE A 189 2.21 17.97 -1.67
CA ILE A 189 2.45 18.54 -3.01
C ILE A 189 2.12 20.04 -3.05
N TYR A 190 1.61 20.64 -1.98
CA TYR A 190 1.22 22.06 -1.93
C TYR A 190 2.16 22.95 -1.13
N THR A 191 3.00 22.38 -0.29
CA THR A 191 3.91 23.12 0.58
C THR A 191 5.35 22.67 0.35
N GLN A 192 6.22 23.63 0.01
CA GLN A 192 7.68 23.51 0.05
C GLN A 192 8.20 24.25 1.28
#